data_AF-A0A832I9R6-F1
#
_entry.id   AF-A0A832I9R6-F1
#
_cell.length_a   1.000
_cell.length_b   1.000
_cell.length_c   1.000
_cell.angle_alpha   90.00
_cell.angle_beta   90.00
_cell.angle_gamma   90.00
#
_symmetry.space_group_name_H-M   'P 1'
#
loop_
_entity.id
_entity.type
_entity.pdbx_description
1 polymer ?
#
loop_
_entity_poly.entity_id
_entity_poly.type
_entity_poly.pdbx_seq_one_letter_code
_entity_poly.pdbx_strand_id
1 'polypeptide(L)'
;MKKIDFSQVLEEKKKIVWREIEKYLEDLIKFPRYCRIPPKYQSLALFHQKITSEYPQRKGKYIRPTLVLLTAAAMGFPEEKAIRTAA
;
A
#
# COMPACT_ATOMS: atom_id res chain seq x y z
N MET A 1 -32.37 8.32 -3.52
CA MET A 1 -30.98 7.82 -3.67
C MET A 1 -30.02 8.91 -3.19
N LYS A 2 -29.14 8.61 -2.21
CA LYS A 2 -28.01 9.51 -1.91
C LYS A 2 -27.09 9.54 -3.14
N LYS A 3 -26.73 10.73 -3.63
CA LYS A 3 -25.63 10.86 -4.59
C LYS A 3 -24.35 10.47 -3.87
N ILE A 4 -23.70 9.41 -4.32
CA ILE A 4 -22.36 9.04 -3.85
C ILE A 4 -21.38 9.93 -4.61
N ASP A 5 -20.59 10.71 -3.88
CA ASP A 5 -19.48 11.46 -4.48
C ASP A 5 -18.29 10.51 -4.65
N PHE A 6 -17.83 10.33 -5.88
CA PHE A 6 -16.70 9.46 -6.19
C PHE A 6 -15.41 9.90 -5.49
N SER A 7 -15.25 11.20 -5.22
CA SER A 7 -14.11 11.73 -4.49
C SER A 7 -14.05 11.20 -3.06
N GLN A 8 -15.21 11.02 -2.43
CA GLN A 8 -15.31 10.42 -1.09
C GLN A 8 -14.92 8.95 -1.12
N VAL A 9 -15.38 8.21 -2.13
CA VAL A 9 -15.01 6.80 -2.33
C VAL A 9 -13.50 6.64 -2.49
N LEU A 10 -12.87 7.48 -3.32
CA LEU A 10 -11.41 7.46 -3.51
C LEU A 10 -10.67 7.69 -2.19
N GLU A 11 -11.09 8.67 -1.39
CA GLU A 11 -10.43 8.99 -0.12
C GLU A 11 -10.62 7.88 0.92
N GLU A 12 -11.79 7.26 0.98
CA GLU A 12 -12.06 6.10 1.83
C GLU A 12 -11.18 4.90 1.46
N LYS A 13 -11.17 4.51 0.18
CA LYS A 13 -10.35 3.39 -0.30
C LYS A 13 -8.86 3.67 -0.16
N LYS A 14 -8.43 4.91 -0.40
CA LYS A 14 -7.05 5.35 -0.17
C LYS A 14 -6.58 5.12 1.26
N LYS A 15 -7.39 5.44 2.27
CA LYS A 15 -7.03 5.22 3.68
C LYS A 15 -6.83 3.73 4.00
N ILE A 16 -7.66 2.87 3.41
CA ILE A 16 -7.57 1.42 3.60
C ILE A 16 -6.31 0.86 2.95
N VAL A 17 -6.09 1.18 1.66
CA VAL A 17 -4.93 0.70 0.90
C VAL A 17 -3.63 1.25 1.46
N TRP A 18 -3.58 2.53 1.85
CA TRP A 18 -2.37 3.14 2.40
C TRP A 18 -1.86 2.41 3.64
N ARG A 19 -2.75 1.96 4.53
CA ARG A 19 -2.36 1.19 5.72
C ARG A 19 -1.65 -0.11 5.37
N GLU A 20 -1.95 -0.72 4.23
CA GLU A 20 -1.25 -1.93 3.78
C GLU A 20 0.10 -1.58 3.12
N ILE A 21 0.13 -0.54 2.27
CA ILE A 21 1.37 -0.03 1.68
C ILE A 21 2.38 0.36 2.76
N GLU A 22 1.94 1.04 3.82
CA GLU A 22 2.79 1.49 4.92
C GLU A 22 3.51 0.31 5.59
N LYS A 23 2.81 -0.81 5.81
CA LYS A 23 3.43 -2.04 6.33
C LYS A 23 4.51 -2.56 5.39
N TYR A 24 4.23 -2.60 4.08
CA TYR A 24 5.21 -3.06 3.10
C TYR A 24 6.48 -2.19 3.12
N LEU A 25 6.33 -0.86 3.25
CA LEU A 25 7.46 0.06 3.33
C LEU A 25 8.30 -0.14 4.59
N GLU A 26 7.65 -0.37 5.74
CA GLU A 26 8.35 -0.68 6.99
C GLU A 26 9.11 -2.01 6.93
N ASP A 27 8.57 -2.98 6.19
CA ASP A 27 9.13 -4.34 6.10
C ASP A 27 10.21 -4.49 5.02
N LEU A 28 10.42 -3.48 4.15
CA LEU A 28 11.43 -3.51 3.07
C LEU A 28 12.84 -3.88 3.51
N ILE A 29 13.22 -3.58 4.75
CA ILE A 29 14.55 -3.89 5.30
C ILE A 29 14.51 -4.96 6.41
N LYS A 30 13.34 -5.53 6.71
CA LYS A 30 13.15 -6.52 7.77
C LYS A 30 13.28 -7.94 7.19
N PHE A 31 14.52 -8.38 7.04
CA PHE A 31 14.81 -9.71 6.52
C PHE A 31 14.84 -10.79 7.61
N PRO A 32 14.44 -12.04 7.28
CA PRO A 32 14.65 -13.21 8.14
C PRO A 32 16.11 -13.37 8.61
N ARG A 33 16.32 -14.07 9.73
CA ARG A 33 17.65 -14.24 10.35
C ARG A 33 18.70 -14.78 9.38
N TYR A 34 18.33 -15.68 8.47
CA TYR A 34 19.25 -16.33 7.53
C TYR A 34 19.72 -15.41 6.38
N CYS A 35 19.04 -14.29 6.12
CA CYS A 35 19.39 -13.34 5.07
C CYS A 35 19.40 -11.88 5.56
N ARG A 36 19.69 -11.68 6.86
CA ARG A 36 19.75 -10.35 7.45
C ARG A 36 20.93 -9.56 6.90
N ILE A 37 20.68 -8.30 6.53
CA ILE A 37 21.73 -7.39 6.09
C ILE A 37 22.76 -7.18 7.22
N PRO A 38 24.06 -7.37 6.95
CA PRO A 38 25.10 -7.09 7.95
C PRO A 38 25.03 -5.63 8.45
N PRO A 39 25.21 -5.35 9.76
CA PRO A 39 25.05 -4.01 10.33
C PRO A 39 25.89 -2.91 9.65
N LYS A 40 27.07 -3.27 9.12
CA LYS A 40 27.94 -2.35 8.38
C LYS A 40 27.32 -1.74 7.12
N TYR A 41 26.27 -2.37 6.57
CA TYR A 41 25.53 -1.89 5.40
C TYR A 41 24.18 -1.24 5.76
N GLN A 42 23.90 -1.04 7.06
CA GLN A 42 22.61 -0.51 7.49
C GLN A 42 22.31 0.88 6.92
N SER A 43 23.33 1.74 6.78
CA SER A 43 23.19 3.06 6.17
C SER A 43 22.75 2.98 4.70
N LEU A 44 23.32 2.04 3.94
CA LEU A 44 22.94 1.80 2.55
C LEU A 44 21.53 1.22 2.43
N ALA A 45 21.17 0.27 3.31
CA ALA A 45 19.82 -0.28 3.37
C ALA A 45 18.77 0.80 3.66
N LEU A 46 19.03 1.67 4.64
CA LEU A 46 18.15 2.80 4.97
C LEU A 46 18.07 3.81 3.83
N PHE A 47 19.17 4.07 3.12
CA PHE A 47 19.19 4.94 1.95
C PHE A 47 18.28 4.40 0.83
N HIS A 48 18.40 3.11 0.50
CA HIS A 48 17.53 2.49 -0.51
C HIS A 48 16.07 2.46 -0.06
N GLN A 49 15.80 2.11 1.21
CA GLN A 49 14.45 2.17 1.75
C GLN A 49 13.83 3.56 1.60
N LYS A 50 14.60 4.61 1.91
CA LYS A 50 14.15 6.00 1.76
C LYS A 50 13.78 6.31 0.31
N ILE A 51 14.63 5.96 -0.65
CA ILE A 51 14.38 6.20 -2.09
C ILE A 51 13.11 5.48 -2.54
N THR A 52 12.98 4.20 -2.22
CA THR A 52 11.83 3.39 -2.64
C THR A 52 10.53 3.84 -1.96
N SER A 53 10.62 4.36 -0.74
CA SER A 53 9.45 4.85 0.01
C SER A 53 8.95 6.21 -0.45
N GLU A 54 9.79 7.02 -1.10
CA GLU A 54 9.45 8.40 -1.45
C GLU A 54 8.26 8.48 -2.40
N TYR A 55 8.21 7.64 -3.43
CA TYR A 55 7.14 7.68 -4.43
C TYR A 55 5.77 7.26 -3.84
N PRO A 56 5.65 6.13 -3.11
CA PRO A 56 4.41 5.78 -2.41
C PRO A 56 3.94 6.85 -1.41
N GLN A 57 4.86 7.48 -0.67
CA GLN A 57 4.54 8.51 0.34
C GLN A 57 3.89 9.78 -0.24
N ARG A 58 4.08 10.05 -1.55
CA ARG A 58 3.38 11.15 -2.24
C ARG A 58 1.87 10.93 -2.34
N LYS A 59 1.38 9.72 -2.04
CA LYS A 59 -0.05 9.38 -1.92
C LYS A 59 -0.90 9.95 -3.07
N GLY A 60 -0.62 9.50 -4.29
CA GLY A 60 -1.25 9.98 -5.54
C GLY A 60 -2.78 9.81 -5.62
N LYS A 61 -3.30 9.49 -6.80
CA LYS A 61 -4.77 9.55 -7.07
C LYS A 61 -5.58 8.32 -6.58
N TYR A 62 -4.94 7.18 -6.32
CA TYR A 62 -5.59 5.92 -5.88
C TYR A 62 -6.74 5.38 -6.77
N ILE A 63 -6.84 5.83 -8.03
CA ILE A 63 -7.86 5.35 -8.99
C ILE A 63 -7.72 3.84 -9.25
N ARG A 64 -6.50 3.36 -9.51
CA ARG A 64 -6.22 1.95 -9.81
C ARG A 64 -6.55 1.02 -8.61
N PRO A 65 -6.02 1.29 -7.38
CA PRO A 65 -6.41 0.52 -6.20
C PRO A 65 -7.93 0.52 -5.96
N THR A 66 -8.58 1.67 -6.11
CA THR A 66 -10.03 1.79 -5.90
C THR A 66 -10.80 0.95 -6.90
N LEU A 67 -10.39 0.92 -8.17
CA LEU A 67 -11.02 0.09 -9.19
C LEU A 67 -10.95 -1.40 -8.82
N VAL A 68 -9.78 -1.87 -8.36
CA VAL A 68 -9.60 -3.27 -7.92
C VAL A 68 -10.58 -3.62 -6.78
N LEU A 69 -10.66 -2.77 -5.76
CA LEU A 69 -11.55 -3.01 -4.62
C LEU A 69 -13.03 -2.97 -5.00
N LEU A 70 -13.44 -2.00 -5.83
CA LEU A 70 -14.81 -1.90 -6.31
C LEU A 70 -15.20 -3.09 -7.20
N THR A 71 -14.30 -3.56 -8.06
CA THR A 71 -14.52 -4.75 -8.88
C THR A 71 -14.65 -5.99 -8.01
N ALA A 72 -13.77 -6.17 -7.02
CA ALA A 72 -13.87 -7.29 -6.07
C ALA A 72 -15.22 -7.28 -5.33
N ALA A 73 -15.63 -6.11 -4.81
CA ALA A 73 -16.91 -5.96 -4.13
C ALA A 73 -18.11 -6.25 -5.05
N ALA A 74 -18.08 -5.77 -6.30
CA ALA A 74 -19.13 -6.03 -7.28
C ALA A 74 -19.26 -7.53 -7.64
N MET A 75 -18.18 -8.28 -7.55
CA MET A 75 -18.16 -9.74 -7.73
C MET A 75 -18.55 -10.53 -6.46
N GLY A 76 -18.89 -9.85 -5.36
CA GLY A 76 -19.17 -10.49 -4.08
C GLY A 76 -17.94 -11.05 -3.37
N PHE A 77 -16.74 -10.68 -3.80
CA PHE A 77 -15.49 -11.09 -3.16
C PHE A 77 -15.19 -10.20 -1.94
N PRO A 78 -14.70 -10.77 -0.81
CA PRO A 78 -14.36 -9.99 0.37
C PRO A 78 -13.29 -8.93 0.08
N GLU A 79 -13.60 -7.67 0.36
CA GLU A 79 -12.73 -6.54 0.04
C GLU A 79 -11.39 -6.64 0.79
N GLU A 80 -11.39 -7.15 2.02
CA GLU A 80 -10.20 -7.29 2.87
C GLU A 80 -9.12 -8.15 2.21
N LYS A 81 -9.54 -9.16 1.44
CA LYS A 81 -8.63 -10.04 0.72
C LYS A 81 -8.05 -9.38 -0.53
N ALA A 82 -8.76 -8.41 -1.11
CA ALA A 82 -8.33 -7.68 -2.30
C ALA A 82 -7.37 -6.51 -1.98
N ILE A 83 -7.33 -6.04 -0.72
CA ILE A 83 -6.44 -4.94 -0.29
C ILE A 83 -4.98 -5.21 -0.67
N ARG A 84 -4.50 -6.44 -0.48
CA ARG A 84 -3.10 -6.80 -0.78
C ARG A 84 -2.75 -6.68 -2.26
N THR A 85 -3.72 -6.92 -3.14
CA THR A 85 -3.56 -6.78 -4.59
C THR A 85 -3.67 -5.32 -5.03
N ALA A 86 -4.40 -4.51 -4.27
CA ALA A 86 -4.61 -3.09 -4.55
C ALA A 86 -3.45 -2.20 -4.04
N ALA A 87 -2.69 -2.66 -3.06
CA ALA A 87 -1.52 -1.99 -2.45
C ALA A 87 -0.26 -2.18 -3.29
#